data_AF-A0A1I7D5A2-F1
#
_entry.id   AF-A0A1I7D5A2-F1
#
_cell.length_a   1.000
_cell.length_b   1.000
_cell.length_c   1.000
_cell.angle_alpha   90.00
_cell.angle_beta   90.00
_cell.angle_gamma   90.00
#
_symmetry.space_group_name_H-M   'P 1'
#
loop_
_entity.id
_entity.type
_entity.pdbx_description
1 polymer ?
#
loop_
_entity_poly.entity_id
_entity_poly.type
_entity_poly.pdbx_seq_one_letter_code
_entity_poly.pdbx_strand_id
1 'polypeptide(L)'
;MLAAHAIGIGAGPVTSFSRAAVAVALRLPEGWVPELVVCLGHPRPGGPAPIRGQPHLTWRDLTTWVPPARCPGADAPEPPQSDP
;
A
#
# COMPACT_ATOMS: atom_id res chain seq x y z
N MET A 1 5.62 -0.96 8.20
CA MET A 1 4.88 -1.91 9.07
C MET A 1 5.68 -3.19 9.33
N LEU A 2 6.25 -3.84 8.31
CA LEU A 2 7.11 -5.03 8.51
C LEU A 2 8.28 -4.78 9.47
N ALA A 3 8.94 -3.61 9.36
CA ALA A 3 10.01 -3.24 10.29
C ALA A 3 9.53 -3.16 11.75
N ALA A 4 8.35 -2.60 12.00
CA ALA A 4 7.75 -2.57 13.34
C ALA A 4 7.43 -3.98 13.83
N HIS A 5 6.85 -4.83 12.97
CA HIS A 5 6.56 -6.23 13.30
C HIS A 5 7.83 -7.02 13.65
N ALA A 6 8.93 -6.82 12.92
CA ALA A 6 10.20 -7.50 13.16
C ALA A 6 10.78 -7.21 14.55
N ILE A 7 10.43 -6.07 15.15
CA ILE A 7 10.83 -5.69 16.52
C ILE A 7 9.71 -5.87 17.55
N GLY A 8 8.65 -6.61 17.22
CA GLY A 8 7.54 -6.91 18.14
C GLY A 8 6.57 -5.73 18.36
N ILE A 9 6.63 -4.69 17.54
CA ILE A 9 5.72 -3.55 17.60
C ILE A 9 4.54 -3.76 16.66
N GLY A 10 3.33 -3.58 17.18
CA GLY A 10 2.10 -3.56 16.39
C GLY A 10 2.01 -2.27 15.57
N ALA A 11 1.52 -2.36 14.34
CA ALA A 11 1.31 -1.22 13.45
C ALA A 11 -0.09 -1.26 12.84
N GLY A 12 -0.85 -0.17 12.96
CA GLY A 12 -2.20 -0.02 12.40
C GLY A 12 -2.29 1.17 11.46
N PRO A 13 -2.55 0.96 10.15
CA PRO A 13 -2.78 2.06 9.21
C PRO A 13 -4.17 2.69 9.44
N VAL A 14 -4.23 4.01 9.42
CA VAL A 14 -5.46 4.80 9.54
C VAL A 14 -5.59 5.70 8.32
N THR A 15 -6.63 5.44 7.53
CA THR A 15 -6.93 6.18 6.29
C THR A 15 -8.04 7.21 6.48
N SER A 16 -8.87 7.07 7.51
CA SER A 16 -9.95 8.02 7.83
C SER A 16 -9.49 9.05 8.87
N PHE A 17 -9.00 10.20 8.41
CA PHE A 17 -8.61 11.32 9.26
C PHE A 17 -8.82 12.67 8.56
N SER A 18 -8.84 13.76 9.33
CA SER A 18 -8.89 15.11 8.78
C SER A 18 -7.49 15.55 8.35
N ARG A 19 -7.26 15.60 7.02
CA ARG A 19 -5.98 16.07 6.44
C ARG A 19 -5.62 17.48 6.89
N ALA A 20 -6.60 18.38 6.92
CA ALA A 20 -6.41 19.77 7.37
C ALA A 20 -6.02 19.82 8.85
N ALA A 21 -6.70 19.06 9.72
CA ALA A 21 -6.36 19.03 11.15
C ALA A 21 -4.95 18.47 11.38
N VAL A 22 -4.56 17.42 10.67
CA VAL A 22 -3.21 16.84 10.76
C VAL A 22 -2.16 17.83 10.26
N ALA A 23 -2.41 18.53 9.16
CA ALA A 23 -1.50 19.53 8.62
C ALA A 23 -1.23 20.66 9.63
N VAL A 24 -2.28 21.15 10.28
CA VAL A 24 -2.17 22.16 11.35
C VAL A 24 -1.44 21.59 12.58
N ALA A 25 -1.86 20.42 13.07
CA ALA A 25 -1.30 19.83 14.28
C ALA A 25 0.20 19.53 14.16
N LEU A 26 0.64 19.08 12.99
CA LEU A 26 2.05 18.78 12.72
C LEU A 26 2.82 19.98 12.14
N ARG A 27 2.16 21.12 11.91
CA ARG A 27 2.75 22.31 11.27
C ARG A 27 3.44 21.96 9.95
N LEU A 28 2.73 21.25 9.08
CA LEU A 28 3.27 20.81 7.79
C LEU A 28 3.58 22.02 6.90
N PRO A 29 4.68 21.97 6.11
CA PRO A 29 4.98 23.00 5.12
C PRO A 29 3.91 23.10 4.03
N GLU A 30 3.89 24.25 3.36
CA GLU A 30 3.04 24.46 2.19
C GLU A 30 3.30 23.38 1.13
N GLY A 31 2.23 22.84 0.53
CA GLY A 31 2.30 21.79 -0.47
C GLY A 31 2.50 20.36 0.06
N TRP A 32 2.68 20.16 1.38
CA TRP A 32 2.75 18.82 1.96
C TRP A 32 1.35 18.29 2.28
N VAL A 33 1.06 17.07 1.83
CA VAL A 33 -0.24 16.43 2.03
C VAL A 33 -0.07 15.15 2.86
N PRO A 34 -0.77 15.01 4.00
CA PRO A 34 -0.76 13.77 4.75
C PRO A 34 -1.63 12.71 4.04
N GLU A 35 -1.02 11.57 3.70
CA GLU A 35 -1.70 10.46 3.02
C GLU A 35 -2.11 9.33 3.97
N LEU A 36 -1.32 9.08 5.02
CA LEU A 36 -1.53 7.95 5.93
C LEU A 36 -1.04 8.29 7.33
N VAL A 37 -1.80 7.88 8.35
CA VAL A 37 -1.33 7.85 9.74
C VAL A 37 -1.09 6.40 10.14
N VAL A 38 0.03 6.13 10.83
CA VAL A 38 0.35 4.78 11.33
C VAL A 38 0.45 4.82 12.84
N CYS A 39 -0.48 4.13 13.50
CA CYS A 39 -0.43 3.95 14.95
C CYS A 39 0.56 2.83 15.27
N LEU A 40 1.51 3.09 16.16
CA LEU A 40 2.52 2.13 16.61
C LEU A 40 2.39 1.90 18.13
N GLY A 41 2.59 0.65 18.58
CA GLY A 41 2.57 0.36 20.01
C GLY A 41 2.79 -1.10 20.35
N HIS A 42 3.01 -1.37 21.63
CA HIS A 42 3.11 -2.74 22.14
C HIS A 42 1.71 -3.33 22.35
N PRO A 43 1.45 -4.58 21.93
CA PRO A 43 0.21 -5.27 22.23
C PRO A 43 0.02 -5.38 23.75
N ARG A 44 -1.14 -4.98 24.26
CA ARG A 44 -1.48 -5.12 25.67
C ARG A 44 -2.09 -6.50 25.93
N PRO A 45 -1.59 -7.29 26.90
CA PRO A 45 -2.25 -8.53 27.33
C PRO A 45 -3.70 -8.26 27.77
N GLY A 46 -4.65 -9.05 27.27
CA GLY A 46 -6.09 -8.86 27.54
C GLY A 46 -6.71 -7.63 26.88
N GLY A 47 -6.01 -6.99 25.94
CA GLY A 47 -6.59 -5.93 25.12
C GLY A 47 -7.72 -6.43 24.21
N PRO A 48 -8.53 -5.51 23.64
CA PRO A 48 -9.55 -5.87 22.68
C PRO A 48 -8.94 -6.66 21.52
N ALA A 49 -9.64 -7.71 21.09
CA ALA A 49 -9.21 -8.54 19.98
C ALA A 49 -9.04 -7.68 18.71
N PRO A 50 -8.08 -8.00 17.82
CA PRO A 50 -7.98 -7.34 16.53
C PRO A 50 -9.30 -7.49 15.78
N ILE A 51 -9.74 -6.42 15.10
CA ILE A 51 -10.91 -6.48 14.21
C ILE A 51 -10.62 -7.57 13.17
N ARG A 52 -11.56 -8.51 13.02
CA ARG A 52 -11.44 -9.61 12.04
C ARG A 52 -11.28 -9.00 10.65
N GLY A 53 -10.22 -9.41 9.96
CA GLY A 53 -9.98 -9.00 8.57
C GLY A 53 -11.07 -9.51 7.63
N GLN A 54 -11.13 -8.90 6.45
CA GLN A 54 -11.91 -9.36 5.31
C GLN A 54 -11.51 -10.81 4.94
N PRO A 55 -12.41 -11.59 4.31
CA PRO A 55 -12.10 -12.95 3.86
C PRO A 55 -10.81 -13.01 3.04
N HIS A 56 -10.08 -14.11 3.20
CA HIS A 56 -8.78 -14.32 2.55
C HIS A 56 -8.93 -14.24 1.02
N LEU A 57 -8.47 -13.13 0.43
CA LEU A 57 -8.13 -13.07 -0.99
C LEU A 57 -6.90 -13.95 -1.23
N THR A 58 -6.98 -14.83 -2.21
CA THR A 58 -5.84 -15.61 -2.66
C THR A 58 -5.08 -14.86 -3.74
N TRP A 59 -3.82 -15.24 -3.99
CA TRP A 59 -3.04 -14.63 -5.06
C TRP A 59 -3.74 -14.77 -6.43
N ARG A 60 -4.48 -15.86 -6.65
CA ARG A 60 -5.21 -16.14 -7.89
C ARG A 60 -6.33 -15.14 -8.16
N ASP A 61 -6.91 -14.59 -7.10
CA ASP A 61 -8.00 -13.60 -7.21
C ASP A 61 -7.47 -12.22 -7.62
N LEU A 62 -6.17 -11.97 -7.46
CA LEU A 62 -5.51 -10.68 -7.70
C LEU A 62 -4.67 -10.66 -8.97
N THR A 63 -4.37 -11.82 -9.56
CA THR A 63 -3.47 -11.92 -10.71
C THR A 63 -4.17 -12.54 -11.90
N THR A 64 -4.06 -11.87 -13.05
CA THR A 64 -4.43 -12.45 -14.35
C THR A 64 -3.15 -12.67 -15.15
N TRP A 65 -2.89 -13.90 -15.55
CA TRP A 65 -1.83 -14.21 -16.51
C TRP A 65 -2.35 -13.97 -17.93
N VAL A 66 -1.71 -13.08 -18.68
CA VAL A 66 -2.07 -12.78 -20.07
C VAL A 66 -1.00 -13.38 -20.99
N PRO A 67 -1.37 -14.27 -21.94
CA PRO A 67 -0.44 -14.77 -22.94
C PRO A 67 0.10 -13.64 -23.84
N PRO A 68 1.34 -13.73 -24.36
CA PRO A 68 1.95 -12.69 -25.18
C PRO A 68 1.12 -12.28 -26.40
N ALA A 69 0.44 -13.23 -27.05
CA ALA A 69 -0.44 -12.98 -28.21
C ALA A 69 -1.68 -12.13 -27.89
N ARG A 70 -1.96 -11.85 -26.61
CA ARG A 70 -3.06 -10.98 -26.15
C ARG A 70 -2.55 -9.72 -25.45
N CYS A 71 -1.23 -9.47 -25.45
CA CYS A 71 -0.67 -8.21 -24.98
C CYS A 71 -0.94 -7.12 -26.03
N PRO A 72 -1.73 -6.06 -25.71
CA PRO A 72 -1.89 -4.94 -26.63
C PRO A 72 -0.53 -4.29 -26.89
N GLY A 73 -0.08 -4.36 -28.15
CA GLY A 73 1.26 -3.94 -28.59
C GLY A 73 2.15 -5.07 -29.10
N ALA A 74 1.76 -6.35 -28.99
CA ALA A 74 2.54 -7.47 -29.52
C ALA A 74 2.58 -7.54 -31.06
N ASP A 75 1.62 -6.93 -31.74
CA ASP A 75 1.59 -6.77 -33.20
C ASP A 75 2.18 -5.43 -33.67
N ALA A 76 2.79 -4.64 -32.77
CA ALA A 76 3.50 -3.44 -33.19
C ALA A 76 4.73 -3.84 -34.02
N PRO A 77 4.88 -3.38 -35.27
CA PRO A 77 6.06 -3.69 -36.07
C PRO A 77 7.29 -3.18 -35.32
N GLU A 78 8.27 -4.06 -35.13
CA GLU A 78 9.57 -3.74 -34.58
C GLU A 78 10.16 -2.56 -35.37
N PRO A 79 10.58 -1.44 -34.73
CA PRO A 79 11.15 -0.32 -35.45
C PRO A 79 12.41 -0.81 -36.20
N PRO A 80 12.63 -0.34 -37.44
CA PRO A 80 13.73 -0.85 -38.27
C PRO A 80 15.05 -0.68 -37.53
N GLN A 81 15.68 -1.83 -37.26
CA GLN A 81 17.01 -1.92 -36.67
C GLN A 81 17.96 -1.16 -37.60
N SER A 82 18.43 0.00 -37.13
CA SER A 82 19.43 0.80 -37.85
C SER A 82 20.79 0.15 -37.58
N ASP A 83 21.23 -0.70 -38.50
CA ASP A 83 22.62 -1.17 -38.55
C ASP A 83 23.54 0.00 -38.93
N PRO A 84 24.72 0.14 -38.28
CA PRO A 84 25.74 1.12 -38.64
C PRO A 84 26.51 0.77 -39.92
#